data_AF-A0A1R4H4B9-F1
#
_entry.id   AF-A0A1R4H4B9-F1
#
_cell.length_a   1.000
_cell.length_b   1.000
_cell.length_c   1.000
_cell.angle_alpha   90.00
_cell.angle_beta   90.00
_cell.angle_gamma   90.00
#
_symmetry.space_group_name_H-M   'P 1'
#
loop_
_entity.id
_entity.type
_entity.pdbx_description
1 polymer ?
#
loop_
_entity_poly.entity_id
_entity_poly.type
_entity_poly.pdbx_seq_one_letter_code
_entity_poly.pdbx_strand_id
1 'polypeptide(L)'
;MPNTIIHTPIDTVIDAKAKLVLSNLGLSMNEAITLFLNHIVENKKIPFSINIPNKETLAAIEDARNGDVERYASLEAMWTDLEND
;
A
#
# COMPACT_ATOMS: atom_id res chain seq x y z
N MET A 1 0.11 12.01 -26.44
CA MET A 1 0.11 10.98 -25.38
C MET A 1 -1.34 10.56 -25.14
N PRO A 2 -1.64 9.26 -24.97
CA PRO A 2 -3.00 8.85 -24.62
C PRO A 2 -3.38 9.47 -23.28
N ASN A 3 -4.58 10.07 -23.21
CA ASN A 3 -5.12 10.62 -21.97
C ASN A 3 -6.13 9.63 -21.41
N THR A 4 -6.06 9.36 -20.11
CA THR A 4 -6.96 8.44 -19.41
C THR A 4 -7.74 9.22 -18.36
N ILE A 5 -9.06 9.05 -18.34
CA ILE A 5 -9.96 9.71 -17.39
C ILE A 5 -10.16 8.78 -16.20
N ILE A 6 -9.94 9.29 -15.00
CA ILE A 6 -10.21 8.60 -13.74
C ILE A 6 -11.56 9.12 -13.21
N HIS A 7 -12.54 8.24 -13.05
CA HIS A 7 -13.81 8.55 -12.40
C HIS A 7 -13.87 7.84 -11.04
N THR A 8 -13.95 8.59 -9.96
CA THR A 8 -13.99 8.02 -8.61
C THR A 8 -14.95 8.82 -7.74
N PRO A 9 -15.93 8.17 -7.08
CA PRO A 9 -16.80 8.85 -6.14
C PRO A 9 -15.99 9.31 -4.92
N ILE A 10 -16.22 10.53 -4.48
CA ILE A 10 -15.59 11.14 -3.30
C ILE A 10 -16.65 11.81 -2.46
N ASP A 11 -16.47 11.77 -1.14
CA ASP A 11 -17.29 12.54 -0.22
C ASP A 11 -17.17 14.04 -0.52
N THR A 12 -18.30 14.74 -0.59
CA THR A 12 -18.34 16.15 -1.00
C THR A 12 -17.64 17.07 -0.01
N VAL A 13 -17.63 16.74 1.28
CA VAL A 13 -16.94 17.50 2.32
C VAL A 13 -15.44 17.32 2.19
N ILE A 14 -14.98 16.10 1.91
CA ILE A 14 -13.56 15.80 1.67
C ILE A 14 -13.07 16.52 0.41
N ASP A 15 -13.81 16.45 -0.69
CA ASP A 15 -13.47 17.13 -1.95
C ASP A 15 -13.28 18.64 -1.76
N ALA A 16 -14.23 19.30 -1.09
CA ALA A 16 -14.16 20.74 -0.82
C ALA A 16 -12.94 21.11 0.03
N LYS A 17 -12.67 20.34 1.10
CA LYS A 17 -11.51 20.57 1.98
C LYS A 17 -10.19 20.36 1.25
N ALA A 18 -10.08 19.29 0.47
CA ALA A 18 -8.88 18.98 -0.30
C ALA A 18 -8.59 20.08 -1.33
N LYS A 19 -9.61 20.54 -2.07
CA LYS A 19 -9.47 21.66 -3.02
C LYS A 19 -8.97 22.94 -2.35
N LEU A 20 -9.49 23.28 -1.16
CA LEU A 20 -9.03 24.45 -0.43
C LEU A 20 -7.55 24.34 -0.04
N VAL A 21 -7.13 23.20 0.50
CA VAL A 21 -5.73 22.97 0.89
C VAL A 21 -4.81 23.00 -0.33
N LEU A 22 -5.18 22.32 -1.41
CA LEU A 22 -4.39 22.28 -2.64
C LEU A 22 -4.29 23.66 -3.30
N SER A 23 -5.37 24.44 -3.29
CA SER A 23 -5.37 25.82 -3.80
C SER A 23 -4.40 26.71 -3.02
N ASN A 24 -4.29 26.54 -1.70
CA ASN A 24 -3.32 27.28 -0.90
C ASN A 24 -1.86 26.89 -1.22
N LEU A 25 -1.66 25.67 -1.74
CA LEU A 25 -0.36 25.18 -2.24
C LEU A 25 -0.12 25.51 -3.72
N GLY A 26 -1.08 26.16 -4.40
CA GLY A 26 -1.00 26.46 -5.83
C GLY A 26 -1.16 25.23 -6.73
N LEU A 27 -1.77 24.16 -6.22
CA LEU A 27 -1.99 22.91 -6.95
C LEU A 27 -3.48 22.70 -7.26
N SER A 28 -3.76 22.16 -8.44
CA SER A 28 -5.07 21.60 -8.77
C SER A 28 -5.23 20.17 -8.26
N MET A 29 -6.48 19.70 -8.18
CA MET A 29 -6.79 18.32 -7.82
C MET A 29 -6.14 17.32 -8.78
N ASN A 30 -6.16 17.61 -10.09
CA ASN A 30 -5.54 16.74 -11.10
C ASN A 30 -4.03 16.64 -10.91
N GLU A 31 -3.35 17.76 -10.67
CA GLU A 31 -1.90 17.76 -10.42
C GLU A 31 -1.55 16.96 -9.17
N ALA A 32 -2.32 17.11 -8.09
CA ALA A 32 -2.12 16.33 -6.87
C ALA A 32 -2.27 14.82 -7.09
N ILE A 33 -3.29 14.40 -7.86
CA ILE A 33 -3.49 12.99 -8.21
C ILE A 33 -2.35 12.47 -9.10
N THR A 34 -1.91 13.24 -10.09
CA THR A 34 -0.77 12.87 -10.93
C THR A 34 0.52 12.70 -10.12
N LEU A 35 0.80 13.63 -9.19
CA LEU A 35 1.95 13.54 -8.29
C LEU A 35 1.88 12.29 -7.40
N PHE A 36 0.70 11.97 -6.86
CA PHE A 36 0.48 10.77 -6.06
C PHE A 36 0.78 9.49 -6.85
N LEU A 37 0.26 9.39 -8.08
CA LEU A 37 0.49 8.23 -8.95
C LEU A 37 1.96 8.09 -9.35
N ASN A 38 2.62 9.20 -9.70
CA ASN A 38 4.05 9.21 -10.01
C ASN A 38 4.87 8.73 -8.82
N HIS A 39 4.58 9.20 -7.60
CA HIS A 39 5.27 8.76 -6.39
C HIS A 39 5.14 7.24 -6.19
N ILE A 40 3.96 6.66 -6.43
CA ILE A 40 3.74 5.21 -6.32
C ILE A 40 4.61 4.46 -7.34
N VAL A 41 4.63 4.92 -8.59
CA VAL A 41 5.40 4.28 -9.67
C VAL A 41 6.90 4.34 -9.37
N GLU A 42 7.40 5.49 -8.95
CA GLU A 42 8.84 5.70 -8.70
C GLU A 42 9.33 4.92 -7.48
N ASN A 43 8.55 4.90 -6.39
CA ASN A 43 8.99 4.35 -5.12
C ASN A 43 8.46 2.93 -4.85
N LYS A 44 7.60 2.39 -5.74
CA LYS A 44 6.89 1.12 -5.57
C LYS A 44 6.22 0.97 -4.21
N LYS A 45 5.78 2.09 -3.64
CA LYS A 45 5.16 2.18 -2.31
C LYS A 45 4.15 3.31 -2.27
N ILE A 46 3.15 3.15 -1.41
CA ILE A 46 2.18 4.19 -1.11
C ILE A 46 2.89 5.29 -0.28
N PRO A 47 2.68 6.59 -0.58
CA PRO A 47 3.38 7.72 0.05
C PRO A 47 3.05 7.97 1.52
N PHE A 48 2.20 7.14 2.13
CA PHE A 48 1.89 7.20 3.54
C PHE A 48 2.08 5.83 4.17
N SER A 49 2.52 5.82 5.43
CA SER A 49 2.74 4.59 6.17
C SER A 49 1.41 3.87 6.42
N ILE A 50 1.23 2.72 5.78
CA ILE A 50 0.12 1.81 6.09
C ILE A 50 0.59 0.95 7.26
N ASN A 51 0.27 1.38 8.48
CA ASN A 51 0.69 0.70 9.71
C ASN A 51 -0.26 -0.43 10.14
N ILE A 52 -1.28 -0.74 9.35
CA ILE A 52 -2.27 -1.78 9.67
C ILE A 52 -1.95 -2.99 8.80
N PRO A 53 -1.40 -4.08 9.38
CA PRO A 53 -1.19 -5.31 8.64
C PRO A 53 -2.54 -5.82 8.11
N ASN A 54 -2.52 -6.41 6.92
CA ASN A 54 -3.74 -7.02 6.37
C ASN A 54 -4.15 -8.24 7.22
N LYS A 55 -5.37 -8.74 7.02
CA LYS A 55 -5.91 -9.85 7.82
C LYS A 55 -5.03 -11.11 7.77
N GLU A 56 -4.46 -11.42 6.61
CA GLU A 56 -3.58 -12.58 6.41
C GLU A 56 -2.26 -12.41 7.17
N THR A 57 -1.65 -11.23 7.10
CA THR A 57 -0.43 -10.92 7.85
C THR A 57 -0.68 -10.93 9.36
N LEU A 58 -1.85 -10.46 9.81
CA LEU A 58 -2.23 -10.56 11.23
C LEU A 58 -2.34 -12.01 11.69
N ALA A 59 -3.00 -12.88 10.90
CA ALA A 59 -3.12 -14.30 11.20
C ALA A 59 -1.73 -14.96 11.26
N ALA A 60 -0.88 -14.73 10.26
CA ALA A 60 0.49 -15.26 10.25
C ALA A 60 1.33 -14.80 11.47
N ILE A 61 1.16 -13.54 11.92
CA ILE A 61 1.81 -13.03 13.14
C ILE A 61 1.28 -13.73 14.39
N GLU A 62 -0.02 -14.04 14.44
CA GLU A 62 -0.66 -14.70 15.57
C GLU A 62 -0.24 -16.18 15.66
N ASP A 63 -0.26 -16.89 14.53
CA ASP A 63 0.25 -18.27 14.40
C ASP A 63 1.72 -18.33 14.85
N ALA A 64 2.53 -17.37 14.41
CA ALA A 64 3.93 -17.24 14.83
C ALA A 64 4.10 -17.05 16.34
N ARG A 65 3.21 -16.29 16.99
CA ARG A 65 3.23 -16.07 18.45
C ARG A 65 2.75 -17.28 19.23
N ASN A 66 1.77 -18.00 18.70
CA ASN A 66 1.22 -19.21 19.30
C ASN A 66 2.16 -20.41 19.14
N GLY A 67 3.18 -20.29 18.27
CA GLY A 67 4.15 -21.34 18.01
C GLY A 67 3.67 -22.33 16.94
N ASP A 68 2.60 -21.99 16.23
CA ASP A 68 2.09 -22.69 15.06
C ASP A 68 2.96 -22.36 13.84
N VAL A 69 4.26 -22.67 13.97
CA VAL A 69 5.29 -22.45 12.97
C VAL A 69 6.04 -23.73 12.71
N GLU A 70 6.42 -23.93 11.46
CA GLU A 70 7.29 -25.01 11.11
C GLU A 70 8.72 -24.71 11.52
N ARG A 71 9.37 -25.69 12.15
CA ARG A 71 10.72 -25.55 12.68
C ARG A 71 11.64 -26.49 11.92
N TYR A 72 12.69 -25.91 11.36
CA TYR A 72 13.70 -26.64 10.63
C TYR A 72 14.99 -26.75 11.44
N ALA A 73 15.68 -27.89 11.29
CA ALA A 73 16.95 -28.14 11.97
C ALA A 73 18.12 -27.33 11.36
N SER A 74 17.97 -26.84 10.13
CA SER A 74 18.99 -26.07 9.41
C SER A 74 18.36 -25.18 8.35
N LEU A 75 19.10 -24.15 7.91
CA LEU A 75 18.69 -23.28 6.81
C LEU A 75 18.50 -24.07 5.50
N GLU A 76 19.36 -25.06 5.26
CA GLU A 76 19.31 -25.92 4.07
C GLU A 76 18.02 -26.76 4.04
N ALA A 77 17.59 -27.29 5.20
CA ALA A 77 16.33 -28.02 5.31
C ALA A 77 15.11 -27.12 5.04
N MET A 78 15.12 -25.88 5.56
CA MET A 78 14.04 -24.90 5.30
C MET A 78 13.96 -24.52 3.82
N TRP A 79 15.10 -24.26 3.17
CA TRP A 79 15.14 -23.90 1.75
C TRP A 79 14.70 -25.05 0.84
N THR A 80 15.10 -26.27 1.18
CA THR A 80 14.68 -27.47 0.44
C THR A 80 13.16 -27.64 0.48
N ASP A 81 12.52 -27.38 1.63
CA ASP A 81 11.06 -27.46 1.74
C ASP A 81 10.36 -26.39 0.88
N LEU A 82 10.79 -25.13 0.98
CA LEU A 82 10.24 -24.00 0.22
C LEU A 82 10.38 -24.12 -1.31
N GLU A 83 11.40 -24.80 -1.81
CA GLU A 83 11.60 -25.02 -3.25
C GLU A 83 10.75 -26.18 -3.81
N ASN A 84 10.22 -27.05 -2.95
CA ASN A 84 9.39 -28.19 -3.33
C ASN A 84 7.88 -27.90 -3.26
N ASP A 85 7.48 -26.70 -2.84
CA ASP A 85 6.10 -26.18 -2.76
C ASP A 85 5.73 -25.35 -4.03
#